data_AF-A0A6V7MAQ0-F1
#
_entry.id   AF-A0A6V7MAQ0-F1
#
_cell.length_a   1.000
_cell.length_b   1.000
_cell.length_c   1.000
_cell.angle_alpha   90.00
_cell.angle_beta   90.00
_cell.angle_gamma   90.00
#
_symmetry.space_group_name_H-M   'P 1'
#
loop_
_entity.id
_entity.type
_entity.pdbx_description
1 polymer ?
#
loop_
_entity_poly.entity_id
_entity_poly.type
_entity_poly.pdbx_seq_one_letter_code
_entity_poly.pdbx_strand_id
1 'polypeptide(L)'
;VARTCLLPGLLKTISANKHLPLPLKLFEVSDVVLKDTSAECGAKNERRLCAIYYNKSAGLEIIHALLDRVMQLLEVPWNVNKGETGYYLQADE
;
A
#
# COMPACT_ATOMS: atom_id res chain seq x y z
N VAL A 1 -13.87 3.93 16.67
CA VAL A 1 -13.63 3.20 15.40
C VAL A 1 -12.15 3.30 15.07
N ALA A 2 -11.47 2.19 14.78
CA ALA A 2 -10.05 2.15 14.43
C ALA A 2 -9.85 2.11 12.90
N ARG A 3 -8.66 2.50 12.41
CA ARG A 3 -8.33 2.49 10.98
C ARG A 3 -8.07 1.05 10.50
N THR A 4 -8.80 0.59 9.48
CA THR A 4 -8.63 -0.73 8.86
C THR A 4 -7.84 -0.68 7.55
N CYS A 5 -7.70 0.50 6.94
CA CYS A 5 -6.94 0.75 5.73
C CYS A 5 -6.32 2.16 5.78
N LEU A 6 -5.14 2.33 5.19
CA LEU A 6 -4.44 3.62 5.10
C LEU A 6 -4.91 4.47 3.91
N LEU A 7 -5.43 3.83 2.85
CA LEU A 7 -5.86 4.49 1.61
C LEU A 7 -6.86 5.64 1.85
N PRO A 8 -7.90 5.50 2.68
CA PRO A 8 -8.82 6.63 2.94
C PRO A 8 -8.14 7.84 3.59
N GLY A 9 -7.08 7.62 4.38
CA GLY A 9 -6.29 8.69 4.99
C GLY A 9 -5.53 9.48 3.94
N LEU A 10 -4.77 8.78 3.10
CA LEU A 10 -4.02 9.40 2.00
C LEU A 10 -4.93 10.12 1.00
N LEU A 11 -6.10 9.56 0.66
CA LEU A 11 -7.07 10.20 -0.23
C LEU A 11 -7.65 11.50 0.36
N LYS A 12 -7.90 11.55 1.68
CA LYS A 12 -8.28 12.80 2.37
C LYS A 12 -7.17 13.84 2.29
N THR A 13 -5.92 13.43 2.48
CA THR A 13 -4.75 14.32 2.34
C THR A 13 -4.67 14.90 0.93
N ILE A 14 -4.85 14.08 -0.10
CA ILE A 14 -4.89 14.56 -1.50
C ILE A 14 -6.05 15.52 -1.69
N SER A 15 -7.24 15.19 -1.17
CA SER A 15 -8.43 16.02 -1.31
C SER A 15 -8.27 17.41 -0.70
N ALA A 16 -7.63 17.51 0.46
CA ALA A 16 -7.33 18.78 1.11
C ALA A 16 -6.25 19.59 0.35
N ASN A 17 -5.41 18.93 -0.44
CA ASN A 17 -4.23 19.53 -1.09
C ASN A 17 -4.33 19.56 -2.62
N LYS A 18 -5.54 19.49 -3.20
CA LYS A 18 -5.75 19.53 -4.67
C LYS A 18 -5.23 20.80 -5.37
N HIS A 19 -5.02 21.88 -4.60
CA HIS A 19 -4.52 23.15 -5.11
C HIS A 19 -3.00 23.16 -5.35
N LEU A 20 -2.28 22.16 -4.84
CA LEU A 20 -0.84 22.02 -5.04
C LEU A 20 -0.53 21.55 -6.47
N PRO A 21 0.67 21.88 -7.00
CA PRO A 21 1.09 21.44 -8.31
C PRO A 21 1.19 19.91 -8.39
N LEU A 22 0.72 19.34 -9.50
CA LEU A 22 0.86 17.91 -9.80
C LEU A 22 2.25 17.60 -10.34
N PRO A 23 2.78 16.37 -10.13
CA PRO A 23 2.15 15.23 -9.46
C PRO A 23 2.31 15.24 -7.93
N LEU A 24 1.28 14.80 -7.20
CA LEU A 24 1.37 14.54 -5.76
C LEU A 24 1.79 13.08 -5.53
N LYS A 25 2.87 12.88 -4.77
CA LYS A 25 3.44 11.58 -4.42
C LYS A 25 3.48 11.45 -2.91
N LEU A 26 2.66 10.57 -2.34
CA LEU A 26 2.53 10.40 -0.91
C LEU A 26 2.65 8.93 -0.54
N PHE A 27 3.21 8.65 0.63
CA PHE A 27 3.22 7.31 1.22
C PHE A 27 3.01 7.39 2.74
N GLU A 28 2.48 6.33 3.32
CA GLU A 28 2.31 6.15 4.76
C GLU A 28 2.71 4.72 5.14
N VAL A 29 3.51 4.59 6.21
CA VAL A 29 3.86 3.31 6.85
C VAL A 29 3.32 3.35 8.26
N SER A 30 2.22 2.63 8.52
CA SER A 30 1.51 2.71 9.80
C SER A 30 0.68 1.46 10.07
N ASP A 31 0.29 1.28 11.33
CA ASP A 31 -0.53 0.16 11.74
C ASP A 31 -2.01 0.38 11.39
N VAL A 32 -2.65 -0.70 10.92
CA VAL A 32 -4.11 -0.84 10.85
C VAL A 32 -4.56 -1.90 11.84
N VAL A 33 -5.81 -1.78 12.31
CA VAL A 33 -6.41 -2.74 13.24
C VAL A 33 -7.30 -3.68 12.45
N LEU A 34 -7.04 -4.98 12.55
CA LEU A 34 -7.84 -6.04 11.95
C LEU A 34 -8.44 -6.91 13.06
N LYS A 35 -9.65 -7.42 12.82
CA LYS A 35 -10.26 -8.40 13.73
C LYS A 35 -9.50 -9.72 13.60
N ASP A 36 -9.20 -10.32 14.74
CA ASP A 36 -8.53 -11.61 14.81
C ASP A 36 -9.08 -12.39 16.00
N THR A 37 -9.85 -13.44 15.72
CA THR A 37 -10.46 -14.30 16.75
C THR A 37 -9.45 -15.16 17.49
N SER A 38 -8.23 -15.30 16.97
CA SER A 38 -7.14 -16.03 17.63
C SER A 38 -6.34 -15.15 18.60
N ALA A 39 -6.44 -13.83 18.47
CA ALA A 39 -5.79 -12.89 19.37
C ALA A 39 -6.58 -12.76 20.68
N GLU A 40 -5.87 -12.66 21.82
CA GLU A 40 -6.47 -12.52 23.16
C GLU A 40 -7.49 -11.37 23.25
N CYS A 41 -7.19 -10.24 22.59
CA CYS A 41 -8.06 -9.07 22.59
C CYS A 41 -9.07 -9.03 21.42
N GLY A 42 -9.12 -10.07 20.59
CA GLY A 42 -10.01 -10.15 19.42
C GLY A 42 -9.59 -9.27 18.23
N ALA A 43 -8.41 -8.66 18.28
CA ALA A 43 -7.86 -7.80 17.24
C ALA A 43 -6.34 -7.89 17.16
N LYS A 44 -5.77 -7.55 16.00
CA LYS A 44 -4.33 -7.43 15.79
C LYS A 44 -3.99 -6.11 15.09
N ASN A 45 -2.81 -5.60 15.39
CA ASN A 45 -2.21 -4.51 14.63
C ASN A 45 -1.39 -5.09 13.49
N GLU A 46 -1.59 -4.58 12.28
CA GLU A 46 -0.85 -4.97 11.08
C GLU A 46 -0.18 -3.74 10.47
N ARG A 47 1.15 -3.76 10.40
CA ARG A 47 1.94 -2.69 9.78
C ARG A 47 1.77 -2.76 8.28
N ARG A 48 1.18 -1.73 7.67
CA ARG A 48 1.00 -1.61 6.22
C ARG A 48 1.79 -0.46 5.65
N LEU A 49 2.28 -0.65 4.42
CA LEU A 49 2.77 0.40 3.54
C LEU A 49 1.65 0.74 2.54
N CYS A 50 1.32 2.01 2.40
CA CYS A 50 0.41 2.51 1.39
C CYS A 50 1.06 3.68 0.66
N ALA A 51 0.95 3.72 -0.67
CA ALA A 51 1.47 4.79 -1.50
C ALA A 51 0.42 5.20 -2.54
N ILE A 52 0.37 6.49 -2.85
CA ILE A 52 -0.48 7.04 -3.91
C ILE A 52 0.36 7.92 -4.83
N TYR A 53 0.12 7.76 -6.12
CA TYR A 53 0.53 8.68 -7.16
C TYR A 53 -0.71 9.37 -7.73
N TYR A 54 -0.77 10.70 -7.60
CA TYR A 54 -1.88 11.50 -8.10
C TYR A 54 -1.41 12.49 -9.15
N ASN A 55 -1.82 12.26 -10.39
CA ASN A 55 -1.50 13.09 -11.54
C ASN A 55 -2.69 13.08 -12.54
N LYS A 56 -2.59 13.84 -13.63
CA LYS A 56 -3.56 13.85 -14.73
C LYS A 56 -3.70 12.47 -15.39
N SER A 57 -2.62 11.69 -15.45
CA SER A 57 -2.61 10.29 -15.85
C SER A 57 -2.40 9.38 -14.62
N ALA A 58 -2.97 8.17 -14.65
CA ALA A 58 -2.95 7.24 -13.52
C ALA A 58 -1.55 6.76 -13.13
N GLY A 59 -0.62 6.60 -14.08
CA GLY A 59 0.78 6.25 -13.82
C GLY A 59 0.97 4.93 -13.08
N LEU A 60 0.29 3.86 -13.51
CA LEU A 60 0.37 2.54 -12.87
C LEU A 60 1.82 2.02 -12.87
N GLU A 61 2.57 2.29 -13.93
CA GLU A 61 3.98 1.96 -14.07
C GLU A 61 4.86 2.56 -12.96
N ILE A 62 4.47 3.72 -12.41
CA ILE A 62 5.22 4.39 -11.34
C ILE A 62 4.99 3.67 -10.01
N ILE A 63 3.74 3.30 -9.71
CA ILE A 63 3.41 2.55 -8.48
C ILE A 63 3.95 1.12 -8.56
N HIS A 64 3.92 0.50 -9.73
CA HIS A 64 4.53 -0.80 -9.96
C HIS A 64 6.04 -0.75 -9.72
N ALA A 65 6.76 0.22 -10.33
CA ALA A 65 8.19 0.39 -10.10
C ALA A 65 8.54 0.69 -8.63
N LEU A 66 7.67 1.40 -7.91
CA LEU A 66 7.82 1.61 -6.46
C LEU A 66 7.75 0.28 -5.70
N LEU A 67 6.78 -0.58 -6.01
CA LEU A 67 6.66 -1.90 -5.41
C LEU A 67 7.92 -2.73 -5.67
N ASP A 68 8.38 -2.78 -6.93
CA ASP A 68 9.59 -3.53 -7.30
C ASP A 68 10.81 -3.03 -6.53
N ARG A 69 10.94 -1.71 -6.39
CA ARG A 69 12.04 -1.11 -5.63
C ARG A 69 11.98 -1.48 -4.15
N VAL A 70 10.79 -1.50 -3.56
CA VAL A 70 10.59 -1.91 -2.16
C VAL A 70 10.96 -3.39 -1.98
N MET A 71 10.48 -4.27 -2.86
CA MET A 71 10.78 -5.71 -2.80
C MET A 71 12.27 -5.99 -2.98
N GLN A 72 12.93 -5.27 -3.90
CA GLN A 72 14.39 -5.35 -4.08
C GLN A 72 15.14 -4.95 -2.81
N LEU A 73 14.73 -3.88 -2.13
CA LEU A 73 15.34 -3.43 -0.87
C LEU A 73 15.11 -4.40 0.30
N LEU A 74 14.02 -5.17 0.23
CA LEU A 74 13.70 -6.24 1.19
C LEU A 74 14.29 -7.60 0.79
N GLU A 75 15.06 -7.65 -0.31
CA GLU A 75 15.66 -8.88 -0.85
C GLU A 75 14.63 -9.97 -1.18
N VAL A 76 13.40 -9.57 -1.52
CA VAL A 76 12.32 -10.48 -1.93
C VAL A 76 12.33 -10.63 -3.45
N PRO A 77 12.68 -11.80 -4.01
CA PRO A 77 12.77 -11.98 -5.45
C PRO A 77 11.40 -12.01 -6.12
N TRP A 78 11.35 -11.57 -7.38
CA TRP A 78 10.16 -11.73 -8.22
C TRP A 78 9.91 -13.21 -8.52
N ASN A 79 8.68 -13.66 -8.30
CA ASN A 79 8.28 -15.04 -8.48
C ASN A 79 7.49 -15.21 -9.78
N VAL A 80 8.20 -15.68 -10.81
CA VAL A 80 7.63 -15.92 -12.15
C VAL A 80 6.58 -17.03 -12.14
N ASN A 81 6.79 -18.07 -11.33
CA ASN A 81 5.99 -19.29 -11.33
C ASN A 81 4.82 -19.26 -10.33
N LYS A 82 4.64 -18.14 -9.60
CA LYS A 82 3.69 -18.03 -8.47
C LYS A 82 3.85 -19.16 -7.44
N GLY A 83 5.09 -19.62 -7.23
CA GLY A 83 5.44 -20.63 -6.23
C GLY A 83 5.41 -20.11 -4.78
N GLU A 84 5.97 -20.86 -3.84
CA GLU A 84 5.88 -20.56 -2.40
C GLU A 84 6.76 -19.40 -1.92
N THR A 85 7.79 -19.00 -2.67
CA THR A 85 8.77 -17.99 -2.23
C THR A 85 8.85 -16.80 -3.19
N GLY A 86 8.89 -15.57 -2.66
CA GLY A 86 8.96 -14.33 -3.45
C GLY A 86 7.62 -13.61 -3.58
N TYR A 87 7.59 -12.56 -4.41
CA TYR A 87 6.38 -11.76 -4.66
C TYR A 87 5.91 -11.88 -6.11
N TYR A 88 4.61 -11.76 -6.33
CA TYR A 88 3.99 -11.66 -7.66
C TYR A 88 2.75 -10.77 -7.59
N LEU A 89 2.33 -10.25 -8.74
CA LEU A 89 1.09 -9.49 -8.84
C LEU A 89 -0.08 -10.43 -9.15
N GLN A 90 -1.12 -10.37 -8.32
CA GLN A 90 -2.38 -11.05 -8.53
C GLN A 90 -3.47 -10.01 -8.77
N ALA A 91 -4.25 -10.19 -9.84
CA ALA A 91 -5.47 -9.42 -10.03
C ALA A 91 -6.51 -9.90 -9.01
N ASP A 92 -7.16 -8.95 -8.34
CA ASP A 92 -8.32 -9.22 -7.48
C ASP A 92 -9.58 -9.25 -8.38
N GLU A 93 -10.48 -10.20 -8.15
CA GLU A 93 -11.75 -10.35 -8.90
C GLU A 93 -12.87 -9.45 -8.38
#